data_AF-X1NVC4-F1
#
_entry.id   AF-X1NVC4-F1
#
_cell.length_a   1.000
_cell.length_b   1.000
_cell.length_c   1.000
_cell.angle_alpha   90.00
_cell.angle_beta   90.00
_cell.angle_gamma   90.00
#
_symmetry.space_group_name_H-M   'P 1'
#
loop_
_entity.id
_entity.type
_entity.pdbx_description
1 polymer ?
#
loop_
_entity_poly.entity_id
_entity_poly.type
_entity_poly.pdbx_seq_one_letter_code
_entity_poly.pdbx_strand_id
1 'polypeptide(L)'
;WPLLVTLHGLRDGPILAPDIKSMVQIGPYGRGSVWFTGIGREDVFECIEKTRKFFSIDDDRIYLCGFSMGGAATFKLGLSYPDMWAGCVPVCGRCDEPELVENGRDAAFWVNTGGRDKILSPERSQTAFCRASALGFSKWRYTEHKEMGHSFDIDWKQVEHWLLATHKARNPKRVTFCTKTLQSNRAYWVEVTGIKQYGKTARIDVAIEGQNVSVSTRNVSN
;
A
#
# COMPACT_ATOMS: atom_id res chain seq x y z
N TRP A 1 -11.66 -12.54 11.24
CA TRP A 1 -11.58 -12.75 9.78
C TRP A 1 -10.52 -11.83 9.20
N PRO A 2 -9.64 -12.34 8.31
CA PRO A 2 -8.89 -11.46 7.42
C PRO A 2 -9.84 -10.62 6.56
N LEU A 3 -9.39 -9.43 6.15
CA LEU A 3 -10.13 -8.51 5.29
C LEU A 3 -9.31 -8.19 4.04
N LEU A 4 -9.90 -8.36 2.86
CA LEU A 4 -9.33 -7.90 1.59
C LEU A 4 -10.12 -6.69 1.06
N VAL A 5 -9.43 -5.57 0.88
CA VAL A 5 -9.98 -4.35 0.28
C VAL A 5 -9.55 -4.28 -1.17
N THR A 6 -10.49 -4.23 -2.11
CA THR A 6 -10.21 -4.24 -3.56
C THR A 6 -10.62 -2.92 -4.22
N LEU A 7 -9.66 -2.19 -4.77
CA LEU A 7 -9.84 -0.89 -5.40
C LEU A 7 -10.00 -1.02 -6.92
N HIS A 8 -11.05 -0.42 -7.46
CA HIS A 8 -11.41 -0.52 -8.88
C HIS A 8 -10.60 0.40 -9.80
N GLY A 9 -10.69 0.16 -11.11
CA GLY A 9 -10.06 0.96 -12.16
C GLY A 9 -10.82 2.25 -12.48
N LEU A 10 -10.29 3.03 -13.42
CA LEU A 10 -10.91 4.29 -13.83
C LEU A 10 -12.25 4.02 -14.53
N ARG A 11 -13.32 4.72 -14.14
CA ARG A 11 -14.71 4.57 -14.65
C ARG A 11 -15.39 3.24 -14.31
N ASP A 12 -14.74 2.36 -13.56
CA ASP A 12 -15.37 1.16 -13.01
C ASP A 12 -16.23 1.50 -11.78
N GLY A 13 -16.97 0.50 -11.30
CA GLY A 13 -17.63 0.50 -9.99
C GLY A 13 -16.90 -0.40 -8.98
N PRO A 14 -17.47 -0.60 -7.78
CA PRO A 14 -16.95 -1.55 -6.80
C PRO A 14 -16.65 -2.93 -7.40
N ILE A 15 -15.46 -3.46 -7.12
CA ILE A 15 -15.04 -4.80 -7.55
C ILE A 15 -14.61 -5.64 -6.34
N LEU A 16 -14.62 -6.96 -6.49
CA LEU A 16 -14.05 -7.92 -5.54
C LEU A 16 -13.01 -8.78 -6.27
N ALA A 17 -12.06 -9.35 -5.53
CA ALA A 17 -11.17 -10.34 -6.10
C ALA A 17 -11.94 -11.65 -6.36
N PRO A 18 -11.85 -12.22 -7.57
CA PRO A 18 -12.57 -13.44 -7.91
C PRO A 18 -12.03 -14.63 -7.10
N ASP A 19 -12.91 -15.58 -6.82
CA ASP A 19 -12.60 -16.89 -6.21
C ASP A 19 -11.93 -16.89 -4.82
N ILE A 20 -11.86 -15.73 -4.13
CA ILE A 20 -11.39 -15.65 -2.74
C ILE A 20 -12.56 -15.80 -1.77
N LYS A 21 -12.54 -16.86 -0.96
CA LYS A 21 -13.57 -17.18 0.06
C LYS A 21 -13.04 -17.24 1.49
N SER A 22 -11.72 -17.22 1.69
CA SER A 22 -11.11 -17.32 3.02
C SER A 22 -11.12 -16.00 3.82
N MET A 23 -11.56 -14.89 3.20
CA MET A 23 -11.51 -13.54 3.77
C MET A 23 -12.84 -12.82 3.54
N VAL A 24 -13.15 -11.88 4.45
CA VAL A 24 -14.17 -10.87 4.14
C VAL A 24 -13.61 -9.99 3.04
N GLN A 25 -14.41 -9.68 2.02
CA GLN A 25 -14.00 -8.79 0.94
C GLN A 25 -14.87 -7.54 0.90
N ILE A 26 -14.26 -6.40 0.62
CA ILE A 26 -14.98 -5.16 0.32
C ILE A 26 -14.40 -4.47 -0.91
N GLY A 27 -15.29 -3.96 -1.74
CA GLY A 27 -14.95 -3.05 -2.85
C GLY A 27 -15.51 -1.66 -2.55
N PRO A 28 -14.71 -0.71 -2.05
CA PRO A 28 -15.16 0.66 -1.88
C PRO A 28 -15.54 1.31 -3.22
N TYR A 29 -16.53 2.21 -3.23
CA TYR A 29 -16.86 2.98 -4.44
C TYR A 29 -15.79 4.04 -4.74
N GLY A 30 -14.99 4.44 -3.75
CA GLY A 30 -13.90 5.40 -3.92
C GLY A 30 -14.37 6.78 -4.39
N ARG A 31 -15.68 7.05 -4.33
CA ARG A 31 -16.35 8.21 -4.93
C ARG A 31 -16.04 8.36 -6.43
N GLY A 32 -15.97 7.23 -7.14
CA GLY A 32 -15.77 7.17 -8.58
C GLY A 32 -14.30 7.35 -9.00
N SER A 33 -14.04 8.19 -9.99
CA SER A 33 -12.74 8.30 -10.66
C SER A 33 -11.81 9.35 -10.03
N VAL A 34 -11.80 9.47 -8.70
CA VAL A 34 -10.98 10.43 -7.93
C VAL A 34 -9.67 9.82 -7.40
N TRP A 35 -9.24 8.71 -7.99
CA TRP A 35 -7.95 8.05 -7.72
C TRP A 35 -7.75 7.61 -6.26
N PHE A 36 -8.84 7.43 -5.51
CA PHE A 36 -8.82 7.16 -4.06
C PHE A 36 -7.98 8.18 -3.28
N THR A 37 -8.02 9.45 -3.71
CA THR A 37 -7.44 10.58 -3.01
C THR A 37 -8.52 11.44 -2.36
N GLY A 38 -8.17 12.23 -1.33
CA GLY A 38 -9.13 13.07 -0.61
C GLY A 38 -10.35 12.28 -0.14
N ILE A 39 -11.55 12.67 -0.58
CA ILE A 39 -12.81 11.99 -0.23
C ILE A 39 -12.86 10.52 -0.67
N GLY A 40 -12.15 10.15 -1.74
CA GLY A 40 -12.08 8.76 -2.20
C GLY A 40 -11.26 7.88 -1.26
N ARG A 41 -10.23 8.45 -0.61
CA ARG A 41 -9.47 7.76 0.45
C ARG A 41 -10.35 7.56 1.68
N GLU A 42 -11.06 8.60 2.11
CA GLU A 42 -11.91 8.48 3.30
C GLU A 42 -13.03 7.47 3.10
N ASP A 43 -13.58 7.35 1.89
CA ASP A 43 -14.54 6.30 1.56
C ASP A 43 -13.97 4.89 1.81
N VAL A 44 -12.70 4.64 1.46
CA VAL A 44 -12.02 3.36 1.74
C VAL A 44 -11.95 3.10 3.24
N PHE A 45 -11.51 4.10 4.01
CA PHE A 45 -11.36 3.97 5.46
C PHE A 45 -12.71 3.81 6.16
N GLU A 46 -13.73 4.56 5.76
CA GLU A 46 -15.10 4.41 6.25
C GLU A 46 -15.68 3.02 5.94
N CYS A 47 -15.41 2.48 4.75
CA CYS A 47 -15.82 1.11 4.39
C CYS A 47 -15.15 0.07 5.30
N ILE A 48 -13.86 0.21 5.61
CA ILE A 48 -13.16 -0.67 6.56
C ILE A 48 -13.81 -0.56 7.94
N GLU A 49 -14.00 0.66 8.46
CA GLU A 49 -14.61 0.90 9.77
C GLU A 49 -16.04 0.39 9.87
N LYS A 50 -16.85 0.51 8.80
CA LYS A 50 -18.17 -0.10 8.75
C LYS A 50 -18.08 -1.63 8.78
N THR A 51 -17.16 -2.21 8.03
CA THR A 51 -16.98 -3.67 7.97
C THR A 51 -16.66 -4.26 9.35
N ARG A 52 -15.81 -3.57 10.12
CA ARG A 52 -15.48 -3.94 11.52
C ARG A 52 -16.68 -4.01 12.45
N LYS A 53 -17.76 -3.27 12.15
CA LYS A 53 -19.00 -3.30 12.96
C LYS A 53 -19.86 -4.52 12.67
N PHE A 54 -19.73 -5.10 11.47
CA PHE A 54 -20.52 -6.26 11.04
C PHE A 54 -19.76 -7.58 11.16
N PHE A 55 -18.43 -7.53 11.11
CA PHE A 55 -17.56 -8.71 11.16
C PHE A 55 -16.43 -8.50 12.16
N SER A 56 -16.07 -9.55 12.89
CA SER A 56 -14.85 -9.56 13.71
C SER A 56 -13.62 -9.61 12.80
N ILE A 57 -13.16 -8.43 12.35
CA ILE A 57 -11.97 -8.29 11.50
C ILE A 57 -10.70 -8.35 12.35
N ASP A 58 -9.68 -9.03 11.82
CA ASP A 58 -8.35 -9.11 12.42
C ASP A 58 -7.46 -7.98 11.89
N ASP A 59 -7.04 -7.09 12.80
CA ASP A 59 -6.24 -5.89 12.49
C ASP A 59 -4.86 -6.17 11.95
N ASP A 60 -4.35 -7.39 12.13
CA ASP A 60 -3.05 -7.80 11.58
C ASP A 60 -3.16 -8.45 10.20
N ARG A 61 -4.39 -8.58 9.69
CA ARG A 61 -4.71 -9.25 8.42
C ARG A 61 -5.70 -8.45 7.60
N ILE A 62 -5.46 -7.14 7.49
CA ILE A 62 -6.12 -6.27 6.51
C ILE A 62 -5.20 -6.12 5.31
N TYR A 63 -5.69 -6.50 4.14
CA TYR A 63 -4.95 -6.49 2.89
C TYR A 63 -5.55 -5.48 1.92
N LEU A 64 -4.69 -4.93 1.06
CA LEU A 64 -5.09 -3.98 0.03
C LEU A 64 -4.73 -4.52 -1.36
N CYS A 65 -5.65 -4.44 -2.29
CA CYS A 65 -5.43 -4.81 -3.68
C CYS A 65 -6.12 -3.79 -4.59
N GLY A 66 -5.67 -3.66 -5.83
CA GLY A 66 -6.39 -2.86 -6.80
C GLY A 66 -5.83 -2.93 -8.20
N PHE A 67 -6.67 -2.56 -9.16
CA PHE A 67 -6.39 -2.63 -10.59
C PHE A 67 -6.28 -1.24 -11.21
N SER A 68 -5.27 -1.00 -12.06
CA SER A 68 -5.09 0.26 -12.81
C SER A 68 -5.06 1.50 -11.90
N MET A 69 -6.10 2.35 -11.92
CA MET A 69 -6.31 3.43 -10.94
C MET A 69 -6.24 2.92 -9.50
N GLY A 70 -6.93 1.81 -9.20
CA GLY A 70 -6.89 1.14 -7.91
C GLY A 70 -5.52 0.53 -7.61
N GLY A 71 -4.76 0.13 -8.62
CA GLY A 71 -3.38 -0.34 -8.47
C GLY A 71 -2.44 0.80 -8.07
N ALA A 72 -2.58 1.97 -8.70
CA ALA A 72 -1.87 3.18 -8.31
C ALA A 72 -2.25 3.63 -6.89
N ALA A 73 -3.54 3.56 -6.54
CA ALA A 73 -4.02 3.81 -5.18
C ALA A 73 -3.49 2.79 -4.16
N THR A 74 -3.31 1.53 -4.56
CA THR A 74 -2.71 0.49 -3.70
C THR A 74 -1.27 0.85 -3.33
N PHE A 75 -0.47 1.36 -4.27
CA PHE A 75 0.83 1.94 -3.92
C PHE A 75 0.69 3.13 -2.99
N LYS A 76 -0.17 4.10 -3.33
CA LYS A 76 -0.31 5.34 -2.57
C LYS A 76 -0.73 5.09 -1.12
N LEU A 77 -1.83 4.37 -0.91
CA LEU A 77 -2.36 4.07 0.43
C LEU A 77 -1.46 3.09 1.18
N GLY A 78 -0.92 2.08 0.48
CA GLY A 78 0.02 1.12 1.05
C GLY A 78 1.27 1.77 1.62
N LEU A 79 1.84 2.76 0.91
CA LEU A 79 3.04 3.47 1.34
C LEU A 79 2.75 4.65 2.27
N SER A 80 1.60 5.31 2.17
CA SER A 80 1.22 6.41 3.07
C SER A 80 0.75 5.94 4.44
N TYR A 81 0.22 4.72 4.55
CA TYR A 81 -0.27 4.11 5.80
C TYR A 81 0.33 2.71 5.99
N PRO A 82 1.68 2.59 6.07
CA PRO A 82 2.37 1.30 5.99
C PRO A 82 2.08 0.37 7.18
N ASP A 83 1.55 0.92 8.27
CA ASP A 83 1.17 0.25 9.51
C ASP A 83 -0.31 -0.16 9.56
N MET A 84 -1.06 0.07 8.48
CA MET A 84 -2.45 -0.36 8.33
C MET A 84 -2.56 -1.73 7.67
N TRP A 85 -1.63 -2.05 6.76
CA TRP A 85 -1.76 -3.17 5.84
C TRP A 85 -0.83 -4.33 6.18
N ALA A 86 -1.38 -5.53 6.17
CA ALA A 86 -0.62 -6.77 6.24
C ALA A 86 0.07 -7.07 4.91
N GLY A 87 -0.58 -6.74 3.78
CA GLY A 87 -0.02 -6.96 2.45
C GLY A 87 -0.77 -6.18 1.38
N CYS A 88 -0.05 -5.75 0.34
CA CYS A 88 -0.51 -4.90 -0.74
C CYS A 88 -0.27 -5.57 -2.10
N VAL A 89 -1.28 -5.61 -2.96
CA VAL A 89 -1.23 -6.24 -4.30
C VAL A 89 -1.66 -5.23 -5.37
N PRO A 90 -0.76 -4.33 -5.80
CA PRO A 90 -1.05 -3.46 -6.93
C PRO A 90 -0.98 -4.26 -8.24
N VAL A 91 -2.05 -4.18 -9.04
CA VAL A 91 -2.17 -4.83 -10.37
C VAL A 91 -2.29 -3.76 -11.45
N CYS A 92 -1.38 -3.76 -12.43
CA CYS A 92 -1.31 -2.78 -13.51
C CYS A 92 -1.35 -1.30 -13.02
N GLY A 93 -0.86 -1.06 -11.81
CA GLY A 93 -0.78 0.27 -11.21
C GLY A 93 0.53 0.98 -11.55
N ARG A 94 0.65 2.22 -11.08
CA ARG A 94 1.90 2.99 -11.11
C ARG A 94 2.22 3.53 -9.72
N CYS A 95 3.50 3.46 -9.33
CA CYS A 95 4.00 4.16 -8.15
C CYS A 95 4.48 5.56 -8.55
N ASP A 96 3.67 6.58 -8.29
CA ASP A 96 3.98 7.97 -8.69
C ASP A 96 4.96 8.69 -7.75
N GLU A 97 5.17 8.16 -6.55
CA GLU A 97 5.99 8.77 -5.50
C GLU A 97 7.05 7.77 -5.00
N PRO A 98 8.12 7.52 -5.79
CA PRO A 98 9.11 6.49 -5.48
C PRO A 98 9.82 6.72 -4.15
N GLU A 99 9.96 7.95 -3.67
CA GLU A 99 10.51 8.25 -2.35
C GLU A 99 9.71 7.66 -1.18
N LEU A 100 8.40 7.44 -1.35
CA LEU A 100 7.57 6.82 -0.33
C LEU A 100 7.82 5.31 -0.20
N VAL A 101 8.53 4.69 -1.16
CA VAL A 101 8.94 3.28 -1.04
C VAL A 101 9.70 3.01 0.25
N GLU A 102 10.44 3.99 0.80
CA GLU A 102 11.13 3.86 2.08
C GLU A 102 10.20 3.49 3.26
N ASN A 103 8.90 3.81 3.16
CA ASN A 103 7.89 3.46 4.16
C ASN A 103 7.55 1.96 4.12
N GLY A 104 7.85 1.30 3.00
CA GLY A 104 7.55 -0.09 2.74
C GLY A 104 8.57 -1.08 3.31
N ARG A 105 9.40 -0.68 4.28
CA ARG A 105 10.39 -1.58 4.92
C ARG A 105 9.73 -2.83 5.49
N ASP A 106 8.66 -2.62 6.26
CA ASP A 106 7.97 -3.67 7.00
C ASP A 106 6.61 -4.06 6.38
N ALA A 107 6.12 -3.27 5.43
CA ALA A 107 4.91 -3.55 4.65
C ALA A 107 5.24 -4.47 3.47
N ALA A 108 4.38 -5.47 3.23
CA ALA A 108 4.58 -6.42 2.15
C ALA A 108 3.89 -5.95 0.87
N PHE A 109 4.57 -6.08 -0.27
CA PHE A 109 4.04 -5.73 -1.58
C PHE A 109 4.27 -6.86 -2.57
N TRP A 110 3.24 -7.23 -3.32
CA TRP A 110 3.37 -8.07 -4.50
C TRP A 110 2.86 -7.31 -5.72
N VAL A 111 3.81 -6.75 -6.45
CA VAL A 111 3.56 -5.90 -7.62
C VAL A 111 3.35 -6.77 -8.85
N ASN A 112 2.22 -6.58 -9.55
CA ASN A 112 1.86 -7.32 -10.75
C ASN A 112 1.63 -6.35 -11.93
N THR A 113 2.31 -6.57 -13.06
CA THR A 113 2.27 -5.68 -14.23
C THR A 113 2.11 -6.46 -15.54
N GLY A 114 1.50 -5.85 -16.56
CA GLY A 114 1.49 -6.38 -17.92
C GLY A 114 2.72 -5.89 -18.70
N GLY A 115 3.50 -6.80 -19.29
CA GLY A 115 4.70 -6.44 -20.05
C GLY A 115 4.43 -5.73 -21.39
N ARG A 116 3.20 -5.83 -21.91
CA ARG A 116 2.71 -5.15 -23.12
C ARG A 116 1.66 -4.09 -22.81
N ASP A 117 1.61 -3.61 -21.58
CA ASP A 117 0.66 -2.57 -21.18
C ASP A 117 0.97 -1.24 -21.87
N LYS A 118 0.13 -0.86 -22.83
CA LYS A 118 0.25 0.39 -23.59
C LYS A 118 -0.47 1.58 -22.92
N ILE A 119 -1.20 1.33 -21.83
CA ILE A 119 -1.95 2.37 -21.09
C ILE A 119 -1.08 2.85 -19.93
N LEU A 120 -0.60 1.91 -19.10
CA LEU A 120 0.31 2.17 -18.00
C LEU A 120 1.53 1.28 -18.11
N SER A 121 2.55 1.81 -18.76
CA SER A 121 3.83 1.14 -18.93
C SER A 121 4.44 0.73 -17.57
N PRO A 122 5.05 -0.47 -17.45
CA PRO A 122 5.39 -1.08 -16.16
C PRO A 122 6.55 -0.39 -15.42
N GLU A 123 7.25 0.57 -16.02
CA GLU A 123 8.51 1.11 -15.52
C GLU A 123 8.36 1.80 -14.17
N ARG A 124 7.23 2.47 -13.90
CA ARG A 124 7.00 3.12 -12.59
C ARG A 124 6.85 2.09 -11.48
N SER A 125 6.19 0.97 -11.76
CA SER A 125 6.03 -0.14 -10.82
C SER A 125 7.33 -0.91 -10.65
N GLN A 126 8.06 -1.14 -11.74
CA GLN A 126 9.39 -1.73 -11.72
C GLN A 126 10.39 -0.86 -10.94
N THR A 127 10.37 0.46 -11.13
CA THR A 127 11.23 1.40 -10.41
C THR A 127 10.98 1.34 -8.90
N ALA A 128 9.72 1.22 -8.47
CA ALA A 128 9.40 1.06 -7.05
C ALA A 128 9.97 -0.25 -6.48
N PHE A 129 9.83 -1.37 -7.20
CA PHE A 129 10.41 -2.65 -6.80
C PHE A 129 11.95 -2.60 -6.77
N CYS A 130 12.59 -2.04 -7.79
CA CYS A 130 14.04 -1.87 -7.84
C CYS A 130 14.54 -1.03 -6.66
N ARG A 131 13.82 0.04 -6.30
CA ARG A 131 14.15 0.86 -5.13
C ARG A 131 13.99 0.07 -3.83
N ALA A 132 12.89 -0.67 -3.65
CA ALA A 132 12.71 -1.53 -2.47
C ALA A 132 13.83 -2.57 -2.34
N SER A 133 14.23 -3.16 -3.47
CA SER A 133 15.33 -4.13 -3.55
C SER A 133 16.67 -3.49 -3.18
N ALA A 134 16.98 -2.30 -3.71
CA ALA A 134 18.19 -1.55 -3.36
C ALA A 134 18.24 -1.13 -1.88
N LEU A 135 17.08 -0.95 -1.24
CA LEU A 135 16.95 -0.68 0.20
C LEU A 135 16.98 -1.96 1.06
N GLY A 136 17.04 -3.15 0.44
CA GLY A 136 17.10 -4.44 1.13
C GLY A 136 15.77 -4.94 1.69
N PHE A 137 14.63 -4.51 1.14
CA PHE A 137 13.31 -4.92 1.65
C PHE A 137 12.93 -6.31 1.15
N SER A 138 12.84 -7.27 2.08
CA SER A 138 12.63 -8.69 1.78
C SER A 138 11.16 -9.08 1.51
N LYS A 139 10.20 -8.21 1.86
CA LYS A 139 8.76 -8.49 1.71
C LYS A 139 8.17 -8.00 0.38
N TRP A 140 9.00 -7.51 -0.53
CA TRP A 140 8.59 -7.04 -1.84
C TRP A 140 8.78 -8.14 -2.89
N ARG A 141 7.76 -8.33 -3.74
CA ARG A 141 7.75 -9.23 -4.88
C ARG A 141 7.33 -8.46 -6.13
N TYR A 142 7.87 -8.86 -7.28
CA TYR A 142 7.51 -8.31 -8.58
C TYR A 142 7.25 -9.45 -9.57
N THR A 143 6.13 -9.35 -10.27
CA THR A 143 5.76 -10.28 -11.33
C THR A 143 5.33 -9.47 -12.54
N GLU A 144 6.07 -9.64 -13.63
CA GLU A 144 5.74 -9.07 -14.93
C GLU A 144 5.16 -10.16 -15.83
N HIS A 145 3.91 -9.98 -16.20
CA HIS A 145 3.19 -10.83 -17.13
C HIS A 145 3.55 -10.40 -18.55
N LYS A 146 4.71 -10.86 -19.03
CA LYS A 146 5.41 -10.37 -20.24
C LYS A 146 4.52 -10.16 -21.46
N GLU A 147 3.57 -11.05 -21.68
CA GLU A 147 2.71 -11.06 -22.87
C GLU A 147 1.39 -10.30 -22.69
N MET A 148 1.06 -9.89 -21.47
CA MET A 148 -0.23 -9.30 -21.12
C MET A 148 -0.25 -7.78 -21.31
N GLY A 149 -1.41 -7.27 -21.73
CA GLY A 149 -1.70 -5.84 -21.82
C GLY A 149 -2.19 -5.24 -20.50
N HIS A 150 -3.03 -4.21 -20.58
CA HIS A 150 -3.51 -3.48 -19.38
C HIS A 150 -4.49 -4.28 -18.51
N SER A 151 -5.17 -5.28 -19.06
CA SER A 151 -6.20 -6.07 -18.36
C SER A 151 -5.96 -7.56 -18.58
N PHE A 152 -5.83 -8.31 -17.49
CA PHE A 152 -5.63 -9.75 -17.47
C PHE A 152 -5.89 -10.30 -16.06
N ASP A 153 -6.11 -11.60 -15.97
CA ASP A 153 -6.25 -12.29 -14.68
C ASP A 153 -4.87 -12.66 -14.11
N ILE A 154 -4.69 -12.41 -12.82
CA ILE A 154 -3.57 -12.95 -12.04
C ILE A 154 -3.98 -14.26 -11.36
N ASP A 155 -2.99 -15.03 -10.89
CA ASP A 155 -3.25 -16.23 -10.10
C ASP A 155 -3.74 -15.86 -8.69
N TRP A 156 -5.06 -15.66 -8.57
CA TRP A 156 -5.70 -15.27 -7.31
C TRP A 156 -5.58 -16.32 -6.21
N LYS A 157 -5.40 -17.60 -6.54
CA LYS A 157 -5.14 -18.65 -5.53
C LYS A 157 -3.77 -18.47 -4.90
N GLN A 158 -2.77 -18.17 -5.73
CA GLN A 158 -1.41 -17.91 -5.24
C GLN A 158 -1.36 -16.61 -4.43
N VAL A 159 -2.08 -15.58 -4.88
CA VAL A 159 -2.22 -14.30 -4.16
C VAL A 159 -2.91 -14.52 -2.82
N GLU A 160 -4.04 -15.24 -2.76
CA GLU A 160 -4.75 -15.58 -1.52
C GLU A 160 -3.82 -16.29 -0.53
N HIS A 161 -3.10 -17.32 -0.99
CA HIS A 161 -2.16 -18.07 -0.16
C HIS A 161 -1.04 -17.16 0.40
N TRP A 162 -0.48 -16.28 -0.43
CA TRP A 162 0.56 -15.34 0.01
C TRP A 162 0.04 -14.30 1.00
N LEU A 163 -1.14 -13.74 0.75
CA LEU A 163 -1.77 -12.78 1.65
C LEU A 163 -2.00 -13.41 3.02
N LEU A 164 -2.60 -14.60 3.08
CA LEU A 164 -2.85 -15.32 4.34
C LEU A 164 -1.58 -15.68 5.11
N ALA A 165 -0.45 -15.88 4.42
CA ALA A 165 0.85 -16.12 5.04
C ALA A 165 1.52 -14.82 5.53
N THR A 166 0.99 -13.66 5.19
CA THR A 166 1.56 -12.36 5.52
C THR A 166 0.81 -11.69 6.67
N HIS A 167 1.56 -11.10 7.59
CA HIS A 167 1.06 -10.39 8.76
C HIS A 167 1.65 -8.99 8.85
N LYS A 168 0.82 -8.05 9.34
CA LYS A 168 1.22 -6.69 9.66
C LYS A 168 2.32 -6.66 10.72
N ALA A 169 3.34 -5.82 10.53
CA ALA A 169 4.31 -5.56 11.59
C ALA A 169 3.68 -4.68 12.68
N ARG A 170 3.72 -5.11 13.94
CA ARG A 170 3.17 -4.31 15.05
C ARG A 170 4.20 -3.34 15.63
N ASN A 171 5.38 -3.85 15.97
CA ASN A 171 6.40 -3.11 16.72
C ASN A 171 7.78 -3.26 16.06
N PRO A 172 7.99 -2.70 14.85
CA PRO A 172 9.29 -2.75 14.20
C PRO A 172 10.33 -2.01 15.04
N LYS A 173 11.54 -2.57 15.17
CA LYS A 173 12.65 -1.92 15.91
C LYS A 173 13.19 -0.67 15.20
N ARG A 174 12.92 -0.53 13.90
CA ARG A 174 13.30 0.63 13.09
C ARG A 174 12.14 1.05 12.22
N VAL A 175 11.82 2.33 12.23
CA VAL A 175 10.80 2.94 11.37
C VAL A 175 11.48 3.99 10.51
N THR A 176 11.42 3.78 9.19
CA THR A 176 11.75 4.81 8.20
C THR A 176 10.42 5.31 7.64
N PHE A 177 10.14 6.61 7.77
CA PHE A 177 8.89 7.19 7.33
C PHE A 177 9.10 8.50 6.57
N CYS A 178 8.51 8.57 5.40
CA CYS A 178 8.49 9.67 4.46
C CYS A 178 7.05 10.15 4.28
N THR A 179 6.83 11.46 4.33
CA THR A 179 5.53 12.06 4.02
C THR A 179 5.71 13.45 3.43
N LYS A 180 4.73 13.90 2.65
CA LYS A 180 4.69 15.27 2.07
C LYS A 180 3.61 16.14 2.72
N THR A 181 2.70 15.54 3.48
CA THR A 181 1.56 16.21 4.10
C THR A 181 1.35 15.70 5.51
N LEU A 182 0.61 16.45 6.33
CA LEU A 182 0.23 16.02 7.68
C LEU A 182 -1.07 15.18 7.69
N GLN A 183 -1.64 14.85 6.52
CA GLN A 183 -2.81 13.96 6.42
C GLN A 183 -2.45 12.48 6.63
N SER A 184 -1.22 12.10 6.25
CA SER A 184 -0.61 10.81 6.53
C SER A 184 0.68 11.07 7.31
N ASN A 185 0.55 11.34 8.60
CA ASN A 185 1.64 11.82 9.44
C ASN A 185 2.16 10.79 10.45
N ARG A 186 1.61 9.58 10.44
CA ARG A 186 1.98 8.49 11.35
C ARG A 186 2.36 7.24 10.58
N ALA A 187 3.28 6.49 11.15
CA ALA A 187 3.58 5.13 10.78
C ALA A 187 4.10 4.38 12.01
N TYR A 188 3.40 3.32 12.39
CA TYR A 188 3.68 2.50 13.58
C TYR A 188 3.68 3.38 14.83
N TRP A 189 4.81 3.46 15.54
CA TRP A 189 5.00 4.25 16.74
C TRP A 189 5.65 5.62 16.47
N VAL A 190 5.82 6.02 15.20
CA VAL A 190 6.40 7.31 14.81
C VAL A 190 5.32 8.25 14.29
N GLU A 191 5.36 9.50 14.76
CA GLU A 191 4.52 10.60 14.29
C GLU A 191 5.37 11.80 13.85
N VAL A 192 5.04 12.38 12.71
CA VAL A 192 5.56 13.67 12.22
C VAL A 192 4.51 14.74 12.54
N THR A 193 4.83 15.64 13.47
CA THR A 193 3.90 16.71 13.89
C THR A 193 4.05 17.99 13.08
N GLY A 194 5.12 18.13 12.29
CA GLY A 194 5.29 19.27 11.39
C GLY A 194 6.38 19.09 10.34
N ILE A 195 6.27 19.89 9.27
CA ILE A 195 7.11 19.84 8.07
C ILE A 195 7.66 21.24 7.80
N LYS A 196 8.98 21.39 7.68
CA LYS A 196 9.65 22.70 7.50
C LYS A 196 9.29 23.36 6.17
N GLN A 197 9.35 22.60 5.07
CA GLN A 197 8.95 23.04 3.73
C GLN A 197 7.81 22.15 3.25
N TYR A 198 6.58 22.63 3.38
CA TYR A 198 5.38 21.90 2.99
C TYR A 198 5.41 21.51 1.49
N GLY A 199 4.89 20.32 1.16
CA GLY A 199 4.92 19.78 -0.19
C GLY A 199 6.24 19.13 -0.62
N LYS A 200 7.36 19.41 0.09
CA LYS A 200 8.59 18.62 -0.05
C LYS A 200 8.59 17.46 0.94
N THR A 201 9.21 16.35 0.54
CA THR A 201 9.24 15.12 1.36
C THR A 201 9.98 15.34 2.67
N ALA A 202 9.23 15.29 3.77
CA ALA A 202 9.76 15.06 5.11
C ALA A 202 10.12 13.59 5.27
N ARG A 203 11.22 13.33 5.96
CA ARG A 203 11.72 11.98 6.26
C ARG A 203 12.17 11.92 7.70
N ILE A 204 11.77 10.87 8.40
CA ILE A 204 12.25 10.51 9.72
C ILE A 204 12.69 9.05 9.68
N ASP A 205 13.84 8.75 10.29
CA ASP A 205 14.34 7.39 10.47
C ASP A 205 14.70 7.22 11.95
N VAL A 206 14.03 6.29 12.60
CA VAL A 206 14.17 6.03 14.04
C VAL A 206 14.51 4.57 14.26
N ALA A 207 15.51 4.28 15.08
CA ALA A 207 15.86 2.92 15.48
C ALA A 207 16.01 2.79 17.00
N ILE A 208 15.48 1.70 17.53
CA ILE A 208 15.52 1.34 18.96
C ILE A 208 16.50 0.17 19.14
N GLU A 209 17.56 0.41 19.90
CA GLU A 209 18.58 -0.59 20.25
C GLU A 209 18.74 -0.65 21.78
N GLY A 210 18.06 -1.61 22.41
CA GLY A 210 17.99 -1.68 23.87
C GLY A 210 17.24 -0.49 24.44
N GLN A 211 17.93 0.35 25.21
CA GLN A 211 17.39 1.60 25.76
C GLN A 211 17.75 2.84 24.93
N ASN A 212 18.54 2.68 23.87
CA ASN A 212 18.98 3.79 23.03
C ASN A 212 18.00 3.99 21.87
N VAL A 213 17.61 5.25 21.65
CA VAL A 213 16.82 5.68 20.49
C VAL A 213 17.68 6.59 19.63
N SER A 214 17.91 6.19 18.39
CA SER A 214 18.57 7.03 17.38
C SER A 214 17.51 7.62 16.46
N VAL A 215 17.59 8.93 16.22
CA VAL A 215 16.64 9.67 15.37
C VAL A 215 17.42 10.47 14.33
N SER A 216 17.08 10.31 13.07
CA SER A 216 17.57 11.14 11.96
C SER A 216 16.39 11.73 11.19
N THR A 217 16.41 13.04 10.97
CA THR A 217 15.32 13.75 10.29
C THR A 217 15.80 14.60 9.14
N ARG A 218 14.96 14.72 8.10
CA ARG A 218 15.11 15.68 7.00
C ARG A 218 13.76 16.33 6.73
N ASN A 219 13.72 17.67 6.67
CA ASN A 219 12.51 18.47 6.43
C ASN A 219 11.37 18.28 7.47
N VAL A 220 11.65 17.67 8.63
CA VAL A 220 10.75 17.61 9.80
C VAL A 220 11.01 18.83 10.70
N SER A 221 9.96 19.46 11.22
CA SER A 221 10.09 20.55 12.21
C SER A 221 10.35 19.99 13.61
N ASN A 222 11.06 20.77 14.42
CA ASN A 222 11.26 20.47 15.84
C ASN A 222 10.01 20.81 16.64
#